data_AF-C9RC51-F1
#
_entry.id   AF-C9RC51-F1
#
_cell.length_a   1.000
_cell.length_b   1.000
_cell.length_c   1.000
_cell.angle_alpha   90.00
_cell.angle_beta   90.00
_cell.angle_gamma   90.00
#
_symmetry.space_group_name_H-M   'P 1'
#
loop_
_entity.id
_entity.type
_entity.pdbx_description
1 polymer ?
#
loop_
_entity_poly.entity_id
_entity_poly.type
_entity_poly.pdbx_seq_one_letter_code
_entity_poly.pdbx_strand_id
1 'polypeptide(L)'
;MSGRNGIPAWYQEVVRKWQAGIAHVFVLYGNTPDTVDGVRTLEQFLVSSGLCAPRPCVMVYDRARGLRFPLPSHREAFYRALGLSAPSPEEEVLPAEPAAALRLAGQVLARSAEDGGPYAALVVLYAETIVPSGDLQAMGPEDRTVLTLVRAWASDPEFVRVGPPVFLVAEELAAVHPSLRAASSRVELVEVPYPALEERLAYVEALSERHGVVVEDTAELARVTAGLKRVHIEDIFLRASLEGVKVDASLASARKQEIVRGEFQEVLELPDPPFGLDAIGGYEHVKQFFRCRVVEPLKKGDLRRVPMGVLLLGPPGTGKTAFAMAVARESGLNCAVLNVSRLFDRWVGSSEARLERALSCIESLAPCLVILDEIDQAGMGRESQGDSGVSNRLFRRLLEYMSDARRRGRVVFVGITNRPDLLDPALKRPGRFDVKLPVLPPGPEERVEVFRAVCRRYGIPAEVKDFSSFVRETEGWTGAEIEALVLKAWEVAGDSGSAVLKDEHLAEALDLYIPSTCCVEEMTRLALREVSDLSLVPPEYRHLVKERKKKEAQVVLEAPARSVRKL
;
A
#
# COMPACT_ATOMS: atom_id res chain seq x y z
N MET A 1 -18.15 3.44 -9.31
CA MET A 1 -18.97 4.61 -9.74
C MET A 1 -18.42 5.19 -11.04
N SER A 2 -18.66 4.47 -12.13
CA SER A 2 -18.45 4.96 -13.49
C SER A 2 -19.46 6.09 -13.79
N GLY A 3 -18.96 7.28 -14.12
CA GLY A 3 -19.82 8.36 -14.59
C GLY A 3 -20.35 8.06 -15.99
N ARG A 4 -21.58 8.48 -16.25
CA ARG A 4 -22.24 8.45 -17.57
C ARG A 4 -21.23 8.87 -18.65
N ASN A 5 -20.94 7.99 -19.62
CA ASN A 5 -20.06 8.15 -20.81
C ASN A 5 -18.67 7.47 -20.81
N GLY A 6 -18.34 6.57 -19.88
CA GLY A 6 -17.06 5.81 -19.96
C GLY A 6 -15.81 6.67 -19.73
N ILE A 7 -15.98 7.88 -19.18
CA ILE A 7 -14.89 8.79 -18.80
C ILE A 7 -14.56 8.55 -17.32
N PRO A 8 -13.29 8.27 -16.96
CA PRO A 8 -12.88 8.05 -15.58
C PRO A 8 -13.17 9.25 -14.66
N ALA A 9 -13.49 8.97 -13.39
CA ALA A 9 -13.82 10.00 -12.41
C ALA A 9 -12.70 11.02 -12.18
N TRP A 10 -11.44 10.57 -12.13
CA TRP A 10 -10.27 11.44 -11.98
C TRP A 10 -10.16 12.44 -13.14
N TYR A 11 -10.50 12.02 -14.36
CA TYR A 11 -10.46 12.91 -15.53
C TYR A 11 -11.64 13.88 -15.55
N GLN A 12 -12.81 13.47 -15.05
CA GLN A 12 -13.92 14.41 -14.87
C GLN A 12 -13.57 15.54 -13.89
N GLU A 13 -12.78 15.23 -12.85
CA GLU A 13 -12.28 16.24 -11.92
C GLU A 13 -11.30 17.21 -12.60
N VAL A 14 -10.38 16.70 -13.43
CA VAL A 14 -9.50 17.52 -14.27
C VAL A 14 -10.32 18.49 -15.14
N VAL A 15 -11.33 17.99 -15.85
CA VAL A 15 -12.20 18.81 -16.72
C VAL A 15 -12.90 19.91 -15.91
N ARG A 16 -13.43 19.59 -14.73
CA ARG A 16 -14.09 20.57 -13.86
C ARG A 16 -13.12 21.65 -13.38
N LYS A 17 -11.93 21.28 -12.94
CA LYS A 17 -10.89 22.23 -12.47
C LYS A 17 -10.42 23.14 -13.60
N TRP A 18 -10.26 22.58 -14.80
CA TRP A 18 -9.91 23.35 -16.00
C TRP A 18 -11.03 24.33 -16.39
N GLN A 19 -12.28 23.88 -16.46
CA GLN A 19 -13.43 24.74 -16.79
C GLN A 19 -13.65 25.87 -15.78
N ALA A 20 -13.35 25.63 -14.50
CA ALA A 20 -13.43 26.64 -13.46
C ALA A 20 -12.24 27.63 -13.47
N GLY A 21 -11.25 27.43 -14.34
CA GLY A 21 -10.04 28.26 -14.39
C GLY A 21 -9.13 28.10 -13.17
N ILE A 22 -9.27 27.00 -12.42
CA ILE A 22 -8.46 26.72 -11.21
C ILE A 22 -7.03 26.40 -11.60
N ALA A 23 -6.86 25.54 -12.60
CA ALA A 23 -5.57 25.13 -13.13
C ALA A 23 -5.71 24.71 -14.60
N HIS A 24 -4.65 24.94 -15.35
CA HIS A 24 -4.51 24.50 -16.74
C HIS A 24 -3.26 23.67 -16.98
N VAL A 25 -2.36 23.61 -16.01
CA VAL A 25 -1.23 22.67 -15.96
C VAL A 25 -1.54 21.57 -14.95
N PHE A 26 -1.54 20.33 -15.40
CA PHE A 26 -1.85 19.14 -14.59
C PHE A 26 -0.66 18.19 -14.59
N VAL A 27 -0.28 17.68 -13.42
CA VAL A 27 0.67 16.57 -13.29
C VAL A 27 -0.13 15.29 -13.03
N LEU A 28 -0.14 14.38 -13.99
CA LEU A 28 -0.74 13.06 -13.87
C LEU A 28 0.31 12.07 -13.36
N TYR A 29 0.03 11.34 -12.29
CA TYR A 29 0.97 10.39 -11.68
C TYR A 29 0.29 9.11 -11.18
N GLY A 30 1.07 8.07 -10.86
CA GLY A 30 0.54 6.80 -10.33
C GLY A 30 0.42 5.72 -11.41
N ASN A 31 -0.79 5.27 -11.73
CA ASN A 31 -1.03 4.19 -12.71
C ASN A 31 -0.97 4.69 -14.18
N THR A 32 0.06 5.46 -14.53
CA THR A 32 0.19 6.10 -15.85
C THR A 32 0.68 5.20 -17.00
N PRO A 33 1.46 4.11 -16.76
CA PRO A 33 1.84 3.17 -17.83
C PRO A 33 0.70 2.22 -18.27
N ASP A 34 -0.44 2.25 -17.58
CA ASP A 34 -1.56 1.35 -17.81
C ASP A 34 -2.53 1.87 -18.89
N THR A 35 -3.48 1.04 -19.30
CA THR A 35 -4.59 1.49 -20.16
C THR A 35 -5.68 2.16 -19.34
N VAL A 36 -6.29 3.22 -19.88
CA VAL A 36 -7.30 4.02 -19.16
C VAL A 36 -8.68 3.37 -19.20
N ASP A 37 -9.02 2.74 -20.32
CA ASP A 37 -10.32 2.13 -20.59
C ASP A 37 -10.19 0.69 -21.14
N GLY A 38 -9.03 0.05 -20.97
CA GLY A 38 -8.75 -1.29 -21.46
C GLY A 38 -8.35 -1.36 -22.94
N VAL A 39 -8.24 -0.22 -23.62
CA VAL A 39 -7.80 -0.16 -25.02
C VAL A 39 -6.76 0.94 -25.22
N ARG A 40 -7.05 2.15 -24.76
CA ARG A 40 -6.19 3.31 -24.99
C ARG A 40 -5.15 3.46 -23.89
N THR A 41 -3.91 3.74 -24.28
CA THR A 41 -2.88 4.24 -23.35
C THR A 41 -3.29 5.61 -22.81
N LEU A 42 -2.68 6.06 -21.71
CA LEU A 42 -2.94 7.40 -21.17
C LEU A 42 -2.71 8.51 -22.21
N GLU A 43 -1.65 8.41 -23.02
CA GLU A 43 -1.38 9.34 -24.11
C GLU A 43 -2.57 9.39 -25.11
N GLN A 44 -2.96 8.22 -25.63
CA GLN A 44 -4.05 8.11 -26.61
C GLN A 44 -5.38 8.61 -26.03
N PHE A 45 -5.65 8.29 -24.78
CA PHE A 45 -6.83 8.76 -24.06
C PHE A 45 -6.83 10.29 -23.98
N LEU A 46 -5.74 10.92 -23.51
CA LEU A 46 -5.65 12.37 -23.38
C LEU A 46 -5.80 13.07 -24.74
N VAL A 47 -5.13 12.59 -25.79
CA VAL A 47 -5.22 13.16 -27.13
C VAL A 47 -6.64 13.11 -27.69
N SER A 48 -7.35 11.99 -27.44
CA SER A 48 -8.74 11.80 -27.90
C SER A 48 -9.81 12.30 -26.93
N SER A 49 -9.41 12.86 -25.79
CA SER A 49 -10.32 13.33 -24.74
C SER A 49 -10.78 14.79 -24.94
N GLY A 50 -11.84 15.19 -24.23
CA GLY A 50 -12.53 16.46 -24.44
C GLY A 50 -11.71 17.74 -24.22
N LEU A 51 -10.57 17.68 -23.51
CA LEU A 51 -9.71 18.86 -23.34
C LEU A 51 -8.75 19.09 -24.53
N CYS A 52 -8.29 18.02 -25.17
CA CYS A 52 -7.33 18.07 -26.28
C CYS A 52 -8.01 17.93 -27.64
N ALA A 53 -8.94 16.99 -27.80
CA ALA A 53 -9.54 16.66 -29.11
C ALA A 53 -10.21 17.84 -29.83
N PRO A 54 -10.89 18.79 -29.15
CA PRO A 54 -11.47 19.95 -29.84
C PRO A 54 -10.46 21.00 -30.31
N ARG A 55 -9.16 20.85 -29.97
CA ARG A 55 -8.16 21.89 -30.20
C ARG A 55 -7.58 21.77 -31.62
N PRO A 56 -7.43 22.89 -32.34
CA PRO A 56 -6.75 22.90 -33.64
C PRO A 56 -5.34 22.31 -33.61
N CYS A 57 -4.61 22.46 -32.51
CA CYS A 57 -3.22 22.01 -32.38
C CYS A 57 -3.00 21.20 -31.08
N VAL A 58 -2.87 19.88 -31.18
CA VAL A 58 -2.43 19.03 -30.07
C VAL A 58 -0.98 18.60 -30.28
N MET A 59 -0.15 18.87 -29.28
CA MET A 59 1.27 18.51 -29.25
C MET A 59 1.52 17.43 -28.22
N VAL A 60 2.42 16.50 -28.54
CA VAL A 60 2.95 15.51 -27.60
C VAL A 60 4.47 15.63 -27.57
N TYR A 61 5.07 15.57 -26.40
CA TYR A 61 6.53 15.62 -26.23
C TYR A 61 7.00 14.48 -25.33
N ASP A 62 8.09 13.83 -25.71
CA ASP A 62 8.88 12.97 -24.83
C ASP A 62 10.37 13.12 -25.17
N ARG A 63 11.25 12.94 -24.17
CA ARG A 63 12.69 13.20 -24.32
C ARG A 63 13.36 12.32 -25.40
N ALA A 64 12.81 11.15 -25.69
CA ALA A 64 13.40 10.22 -26.66
C ALA A 64 13.02 10.57 -28.10
N ARG A 65 11.79 11.05 -28.33
CA ARG A 65 11.25 11.32 -29.69
C ARG A 65 11.12 12.80 -30.02
N GLY A 66 11.28 13.70 -29.04
CA GLY A 66 11.08 15.13 -29.21
C GLY A 66 9.61 15.53 -29.34
N LEU A 67 9.36 16.69 -29.94
CA LEU A 67 8.01 17.22 -30.17
C LEU A 67 7.35 16.54 -31.37
N ARG A 68 6.12 16.08 -31.20
CA ARG A 68 5.38 15.29 -32.18
C ARG A 68 3.89 15.63 -32.17
N PHE A 69 3.21 15.31 -33.27
CA PHE A 69 1.81 15.66 -33.51
C PHE A 69 0.98 14.40 -33.77
N PRO A 70 -0.12 14.17 -33.03
CA PRO A 70 -0.94 12.98 -33.24
C PRO A 70 -1.63 12.90 -34.61
N LEU A 71 -1.92 14.05 -35.23
CA LEU A 71 -2.58 14.16 -36.53
C LEU A 71 -1.82 15.15 -37.43
N PRO A 72 -1.80 14.94 -38.77
CA PRO A 72 -1.21 15.89 -39.71
C PRO A 72 -1.80 17.30 -39.62
N SER A 73 -3.10 17.40 -39.34
CA SER A 73 -3.78 18.69 -39.14
C SER A 73 -3.22 19.48 -37.96
N HIS A 74 -2.83 18.83 -36.87
CA HIS A 74 -2.21 19.49 -35.71
C HIS A 74 -0.85 20.09 -36.06
N ARG A 75 -0.08 19.38 -36.91
CA ARG A 75 1.22 19.85 -37.41
C ARG A 75 1.06 21.10 -38.27
N GLU A 76 0.12 21.10 -39.21
CA GLU A 76 -0.17 22.29 -40.02
C GLU A 76 -0.61 23.47 -39.15
N ALA A 77 -1.47 23.21 -38.16
CA ALA A 77 -1.94 24.20 -37.21
C ALA A 77 -0.81 24.76 -36.34
N PHE A 78 0.20 23.96 -35.99
CA PHE A 78 1.39 24.38 -35.26
C PHE A 78 2.25 25.36 -36.07
N TYR A 79 2.60 25.01 -37.31
CA TYR A 79 3.40 25.91 -38.16
C TYR A 79 2.66 27.20 -38.50
N ARG A 80 1.34 27.12 -38.77
CA ARG A 80 0.49 28.30 -38.94
C ARG A 80 0.50 29.19 -37.69
N ALA A 81 0.50 28.58 -36.50
CA ALA A 81 0.64 29.28 -35.25
C ALA A 81 2.04 29.87 -35.00
N LEU A 82 3.05 29.51 -35.79
CA LEU A 82 4.36 30.16 -35.80
C LEU A 82 4.50 31.18 -36.93
N GLY A 83 3.46 31.35 -37.77
CA GLY A 83 3.54 32.20 -38.97
C GLY A 83 4.37 31.57 -40.11
N LEU A 84 4.54 30.24 -40.07
CA LEU A 84 5.34 29.48 -41.02
C LEU A 84 4.45 28.54 -41.83
N SER A 85 4.94 28.12 -43.00
CA SER A 85 4.35 27.00 -43.74
C SER A 85 4.97 25.69 -43.25
N ALA A 86 4.15 24.65 -43.10
CA ALA A 86 4.65 23.35 -42.69
C ALA A 86 5.58 22.79 -43.79
N PRO A 87 6.85 22.43 -43.47
CA PRO A 87 7.76 21.82 -44.43
C PRO A 87 7.26 20.42 -44.84
N SER A 88 7.95 19.76 -45.77
CA SER A 88 7.72 18.33 -45.98
C SER A 88 8.14 17.53 -44.73
N PRO A 89 7.54 16.35 -44.44
CA PRO A 89 7.94 15.54 -43.28
C PRO A 89 9.42 15.11 -43.29
N GLU A 90 10.05 15.03 -44.46
CA GLU A 90 11.45 14.65 -44.63
C GLU A 90 12.43 15.81 -44.34
N GLU A 91 11.98 17.06 -44.49
CA GLU A 91 12.77 18.28 -44.25
C GLU A 91 12.53 18.87 -42.85
N GLU A 92 11.61 18.30 -42.09
CA GLU A 92 11.22 18.80 -40.77
C GLU A 92 12.31 18.51 -39.73
N VAL A 93 12.93 19.58 -39.24
CA VAL A 93 13.91 19.51 -38.15
C VAL A 93 13.33 20.25 -36.94
N LEU A 94 12.58 19.53 -36.11
CA LEU A 94 12.20 20.01 -34.78
C LEU A 94 13.34 19.74 -33.79
N PRO A 95 13.57 20.65 -32.81
CA PRO A 95 14.57 20.42 -31.80
C PRO A 95 14.19 19.22 -30.93
N ALA A 96 15.14 18.30 -30.73
CA ALA A 96 14.99 17.19 -29.78
C ALA A 96 15.27 17.64 -28.33
N GLU A 97 16.04 18.72 -28.15
CA GLU A 97 16.39 19.28 -26.85
C GLU A 97 15.15 19.81 -26.11
N PRO A 98 14.86 19.36 -24.88
CA PRO A 98 13.67 19.75 -24.13
C PRO A 98 13.44 21.26 -24.03
N ALA A 99 14.48 22.03 -23.73
CA ALA A 99 14.32 23.47 -23.57
C ALA A 99 13.89 24.16 -24.88
N ALA A 100 14.46 23.76 -26.01
CA ALA A 100 14.14 24.35 -27.31
C ALA A 100 12.75 23.91 -27.79
N ALA A 101 12.42 22.62 -27.67
CA ALA A 101 11.12 22.07 -28.05
C ALA A 101 9.97 22.70 -27.26
N LEU A 102 10.13 22.79 -25.93
CA LEU A 102 9.10 23.33 -25.06
C LEU A 102 8.95 24.85 -25.20
N ARG A 103 10.02 25.59 -25.54
CA ARG A 103 9.88 27.02 -25.90
C ARG A 103 8.98 27.21 -27.12
N LEU A 104 9.15 26.42 -28.17
CA LEU A 104 8.29 26.47 -29.36
C LEU A 104 6.84 26.10 -29.03
N ALA A 105 6.65 25.01 -28.27
CA ALA A 105 5.33 24.62 -27.81
C ALA A 105 4.67 25.73 -26.98
N GLY A 106 5.42 26.39 -26.09
CA GLY A 106 4.96 27.51 -25.28
C GLY A 106 4.45 28.70 -26.11
N GLN A 107 5.13 29.05 -27.21
CA GLN A 107 4.68 30.13 -28.10
C GLN A 107 3.31 29.81 -28.73
N VAL A 108 3.07 28.55 -29.08
CA VAL A 108 1.79 28.11 -29.65
C VAL A 108 0.71 27.99 -28.57
N LEU A 109 1.05 27.52 -27.37
CA LEU A 109 0.14 27.42 -26.22
C LEU A 109 -0.39 28.80 -25.77
N ALA A 110 0.42 29.85 -25.89
CA ALA A 110 0.02 31.22 -25.54
C ALA A 110 -1.01 31.83 -26.50
N ARG A 111 -1.35 31.16 -27.63
CA ARG A 111 -2.33 31.67 -28.59
C ARG A 111 -3.77 31.31 -28.20
N SER A 112 -4.64 32.31 -28.30
CA SER A 112 -6.09 32.11 -28.30
C SER A 112 -6.59 31.71 -29.68
N ALA A 113 -7.63 30.87 -29.72
CA ALA A 113 -8.41 30.58 -30.91
C ALA A 113 -9.35 31.75 -31.25
N GLU A 114 -9.87 31.77 -32.48
CA GLU A 114 -10.81 32.79 -32.96
C GLU A 114 -12.09 32.87 -32.10
N ASP A 115 -12.54 31.74 -31.55
CA ASP A 115 -13.71 31.64 -30.66
C ASP A 115 -13.41 32.02 -29.19
N GLY A 116 -12.22 32.56 -28.89
CA GLY A 116 -11.83 33.02 -27.56
C GLY A 116 -11.38 31.92 -26.57
N GLY A 117 -11.38 30.65 -26.98
CA GLY A 117 -10.84 29.53 -26.21
C GLY A 117 -9.35 29.25 -26.51
N PRO A 118 -8.70 28.30 -25.80
CA PRO A 118 -7.33 27.93 -26.11
C PRO A 118 -7.19 27.27 -27.48
N TYR A 119 -6.17 27.68 -28.23
CA TYR A 119 -5.87 27.15 -29.56
C TYR A 119 -5.17 25.78 -29.51
N ALA A 120 -4.35 25.56 -28.47
CA ALA A 120 -3.49 24.39 -28.40
C ALA A 120 -3.55 23.65 -27.06
N ALA A 121 -3.15 22.37 -27.10
CA ALA A 121 -2.94 21.51 -25.94
C ALA A 121 -1.56 20.85 -26.02
N LEU A 122 -0.96 20.56 -24.87
CA LEU A 122 0.34 19.88 -24.79
C LEU A 122 0.28 18.70 -23.81
N VAL A 123 0.78 17.54 -24.25
CA VAL A 123 1.02 16.37 -23.40
C VAL A 123 2.52 16.09 -23.35
N VAL A 124 3.12 16.15 -22.17
CA VAL A 124 4.52 15.84 -21.92
C VAL A 124 4.58 14.50 -21.19
N LEU A 125 5.23 13.50 -21.79
CA LEU A 125 5.42 12.18 -21.19
C LEU A 125 6.75 12.10 -20.47
N TYR A 126 6.81 11.25 -19.44
CA TYR A 126 8.00 11.04 -18.61
C TYR A 126 8.54 12.37 -18.06
N ALA A 127 7.67 13.18 -17.46
CA ALA A 127 7.97 14.52 -16.99
C ALA A 127 9.17 14.56 -16.01
N GLU A 128 9.37 13.51 -15.22
CA GLU A 128 10.52 13.30 -14.35
C GLU A 128 11.87 13.34 -15.10
N THR A 129 11.90 13.03 -16.40
CA THR A 129 13.12 13.08 -17.22
C THR A 129 13.46 14.49 -17.72
N ILE A 130 12.54 15.44 -17.54
CA ILE A 130 12.63 16.81 -18.07
C ILE A 130 12.64 17.83 -16.93
N VAL A 131 11.85 17.59 -15.89
CA VAL A 131 11.78 18.38 -14.66
C VAL A 131 12.07 17.49 -13.44
N PRO A 132 13.29 16.92 -13.35
CA PRO A 132 13.64 15.96 -12.31
C PRO A 132 13.60 16.58 -10.92
N SER A 133 13.31 15.73 -9.93
CA SER A 133 13.45 16.07 -8.52
C SER A 133 14.92 16.29 -8.16
N GLY A 134 15.20 17.39 -7.46
CA GLY A 134 16.55 17.75 -7.04
C GLY A 134 16.62 19.18 -6.54
N ASP A 135 17.79 19.57 -6.03
CA ASP A 135 18.05 20.95 -5.63
C ASP A 135 18.32 21.83 -6.85
N LEU A 136 17.70 23.01 -6.89
CA LEU A 136 17.86 23.98 -7.97
C LEU A 136 19.33 24.31 -8.29
N GLN A 137 20.23 24.25 -7.30
CA GLN A 137 21.66 24.54 -7.49
C GLN A 137 22.45 23.37 -8.11
N ALA A 138 21.94 22.14 -8.00
CA ALA A 138 22.56 20.95 -8.56
C ALA A 138 22.01 20.60 -9.96
N MET A 139 20.84 21.13 -10.32
CA MET A 139 20.23 20.89 -11.64
C MET A 139 21.06 21.46 -12.79
N GLY A 140 21.06 20.79 -13.94
CA GLY A 140 21.66 21.29 -15.17
C GLY A 140 20.98 22.59 -15.66
N PRO A 141 21.67 23.41 -16.47
CA PRO A 141 21.11 24.66 -16.99
C PRO A 141 19.87 24.44 -17.86
N GLU A 142 19.80 23.32 -18.58
CA GLU A 142 18.65 22.95 -19.39
C GLU A 142 17.42 22.61 -18.52
N ASP A 143 17.57 21.71 -17.55
CA ASP A 143 16.48 21.32 -16.64
C ASP A 143 15.92 22.54 -15.87
N ARG A 144 16.79 23.47 -15.43
CA ARG A 144 16.36 24.73 -14.81
C ARG A 144 15.54 25.60 -15.75
N THR A 145 15.94 25.65 -17.02
CA THR A 145 15.22 26.40 -18.05
C THR A 145 13.84 25.82 -18.25
N VAL A 146 13.73 24.49 -18.40
CA VAL A 146 12.44 23.83 -18.58
C VAL A 146 11.55 24.00 -17.34
N LEU A 147 12.11 23.80 -16.15
CA LEU A 147 11.36 24.03 -14.91
C LEU A 147 10.79 25.44 -14.84
N THR A 148 11.58 26.44 -15.26
CA THR A 148 11.14 27.84 -15.28
C THR A 148 10.02 28.05 -16.31
N LEU A 149 10.12 27.45 -17.50
CA LEU A 149 9.07 27.51 -18.53
C LEU A 149 7.75 26.90 -18.04
N VAL A 150 7.80 25.71 -17.44
CA VAL A 150 6.60 25.03 -16.93
C VAL A 150 5.95 25.84 -15.80
N ARG A 151 6.74 26.43 -14.90
CA ARG A 151 6.23 27.33 -13.85
C ARG A 151 5.64 28.62 -14.41
N ALA A 152 6.24 29.17 -15.47
CA ALA A 152 5.70 30.32 -16.17
C ALA A 152 4.33 29.98 -16.76
N TRP A 153 4.19 28.82 -17.43
CA TRP A 153 2.89 28.40 -17.96
C TRP A 153 1.81 28.36 -16.90
N ALA A 154 2.08 27.83 -15.71
CA ALA A 154 1.09 27.74 -14.64
C ALA A 154 0.70 29.10 -14.01
N SER A 155 1.57 30.10 -14.05
CA SER A 155 1.43 31.33 -13.25
C SER A 155 1.32 32.63 -14.05
N ASP A 156 1.83 32.66 -15.27
CA ASP A 156 1.88 33.83 -16.13
C ASP A 156 0.45 34.28 -16.51
N PRO A 157 0.07 35.55 -16.26
CA PRO A 157 -1.25 36.07 -16.63
C PRO A 157 -1.63 35.87 -18.09
N GLU A 158 -0.69 35.90 -19.04
CA GLU A 158 -1.00 35.70 -20.45
C GLU A 158 -1.42 34.26 -20.73
N PHE A 159 -0.71 33.29 -20.14
CA PHE A 159 -1.06 31.87 -20.24
C PHE A 159 -2.34 31.54 -19.49
N VAL A 160 -2.52 32.08 -18.28
CA VAL A 160 -3.72 31.86 -17.47
C VAL A 160 -4.98 32.40 -18.16
N ARG A 161 -4.87 33.54 -18.86
CA ARG A 161 -5.99 34.11 -19.63
C ARG A 161 -6.43 33.20 -20.77
N VAL A 162 -5.49 32.56 -21.47
CA VAL A 162 -5.80 31.61 -22.55
C VAL A 162 -6.25 30.26 -22.00
N GLY A 163 -5.64 29.82 -20.90
CA GLY A 163 -5.92 28.56 -20.20
C GLY A 163 -5.67 27.30 -21.03
N PRO A 164 -4.55 27.16 -21.78
CA PRO A 164 -4.31 25.98 -22.59
C PRO A 164 -4.11 24.74 -21.69
N PRO A 165 -4.76 23.59 -21.98
CA PRO A 165 -4.56 22.40 -21.19
C PRO A 165 -3.16 21.81 -21.45
N VAL A 166 -2.38 21.70 -20.38
CA VAL A 166 -1.04 21.10 -20.37
C VAL A 166 -1.03 19.92 -19.40
N PHE A 167 -0.64 18.75 -19.88
CA PHE A 167 -0.51 17.54 -19.09
C PHE A 167 0.95 17.14 -18.98
N LEU A 168 1.45 17.00 -17.76
CA LEU A 168 2.75 16.43 -17.44
C LEU A 168 2.50 15.03 -16.87
N VAL A 169 2.86 13.99 -17.61
CA VAL A 169 2.68 12.61 -17.19
C VAL A 169 3.97 12.12 -16.56
N ALA A 170 3.91 11.68 -15.31
CA ALA A 170 5.00 11.04 -14.59
C ALA A 170 4.57 9.68 -14.06
N GLU A 171 5.48 8.74 -13.85
CA GLU A 171 5.15 7.51 -13.12
C GLU A 171 5.10 7.79 -11.62
N GLU A 172 6.13 8.48 -11.12
CA GLU A 172 6.33 8.73 -9.69
C GLU A 172 6.29 10.24 -9.40
N LEU A 173 5.34 10.68 -8.56
CA LEU A 173 5.23 12.10 -8.19
C LEU A 173 6.51 12.61 -7.49
N ALA A 174 7.17 11.79 -6.68
CA ALA A 174 8.39 12.16 -5.97
C ALA A 174 9.58 12.43 -6.91
N ALA A 175 9.55 11.88 -8.13
CA ALA A 175 10.56 12.10 -9.16
C ALA A 175 10.36 13.44 -9.90
N VAL A 176 9.23 14.11 -9.72
CA VAL A 176 8.96 15.45 -10.25
C VAL A 176 9.43 16.53 -9.28
N HIS A 177 10.01 17.60 -9.83
CA HIS A 177 10.58 18.70 -9.04
C HIS A 177 9.62 19.28 -7.97
N PRO A 178 10.07 19.45 -6.69
CA PRO A 178 9.23 19.90 -5.58
C PRO A 178 8.47 21.22 -5.81
N SER A 179 9.04 22.16 -6.59
CA SER A 179 8.40 23.45 -6.87
C SER A 179 7.12 23.34 -7.71
N LEU A 180 6.92 22.26 -8.45
CA LEU A 180 5.67 21.97 -9.16
C LEU A 180 4.65 21.33 -8.23
N ARG A 181 5.11 20.62 -7.19
CA ARG A 181 4.27 19.96 -6.17
C ARG A 181 3.74 20.92 -5.10
N ALA A 182 4.33 22.10 -4.97
CA ALA A 182 3.92 23.09 -3.98
C ALA A 182 2.54 23.66 -4.29
N ALA A 183 1.70 23.87 -3.29
CA ALA A 183 0.35 24.44 -3.46
C ALA A 183 0.34 25.84 -4.11
N SER A 184 1.46 26.57 -4.06
CA SER A 184 1.63 27.89 -4.71
C SER A 184 1.93 27.81 -6.21
N SER A 185 2.14 26.61 -6.77
CA SER A 185 2.57 26.44 -8.17
C SER A 185 1.46 26.67 -9.19
N ARG A 186 0.18 26.67 -8.77
CA ARG A 186 -1.02 26.58 -9.65
C ARG A 186 -1.03 25.36 -10.58
N VAL A 187 -0.14 24.40 -10.33
CA VAL A 187 -0.14 23.10 -10.99
C VAL A 187 -0.98 22.16 -10.14
N GLU A 188 -1.94 21.50 -10.78
CA GLU A 188 -2.80 20.54 -10.10
C GLU A 188 -2.21 19.14 -10.21
N LEU A 189 -2.10 18.45 -9.07
CA LEU A 189 -1.62 17.06 -9.01
C LEU A 189 -2.82 16.12 -9.08
N VAL A 190 -2.79 15.16 -10.01
CA VAL A 190 -3.90 14.22 -10.22
C VAL A 190 -3.36 12.80 -10.27
N GLU A 191 -3.80 11.99 -9.33
CA GLU A 191 -3.47 10.57 -9.27
C GLU A 191 -4.35 9.80 -10.25
N VAL A 192 -3.72 9.00 -11.12
CA VAL A 192 -4.37 8.01 -11.95
C VAL A 192 -4.46 6.71 -11.12
N PRO A 193 -5.66 6.29 -10.70
CA PRO A 193 -5.81 5.15 -9.81
C PRO A 193 -5.63 3.82 -10.56
N TYR A 194 -5.36 2.77 -9.79
CA TYR A 194 -5.47 1.38 -10.24
C TYR A 194 -6.93 1.03 -10.58
N PRO A 195 -7.18 0.05 -11.46
CA PRO A 195 -8.53 -0.31 -11.87
C PRO A 195 -9.35 -0.82 -10.68
N ALA A 196 -10.55 -0.28 -10.49
CA ALA A 196 -11.48 -0.71 -9.44
C ALA A 196 -12.06 -2.11 -9.73
N LEU A 197 -12.72 -2.74 -8.75
CA LEU A 197 -13.31 -4.08 -8.93
C LEU A 197 -14.28 -4.15 -10.13
N GLU A 198 -15.18 -3.18 -10.25
CA GLU A 198 -16.13 -3.05 -11.37
C GLU A 198 -15.39 -2.99 -12.72
N GLU A 199 -14.30 -2.23 -12.78
CA GLU A 199 -13.51 -2.05 -13.99
C GLU A 199 -12.68 -3.29 -14.34
N ARG A 200 -12.16 -4.01 -13.34
CA ARG A 200 -11.44 -5.27 -13.54
C ARG A 200 -12.38 -6.37 -14.04
N LEU A 201 -13.60 -6.45 -13.50
CA LEU A 201 -14.60 -7.41 -13.94
C LEU A 201 -14.95 -7.20 -15.41
N ALA A 202 -15.29 -5.96 -15.80
CA ALA A 202 -15.57 -5.64 -17.20
C ALA A 202 -14.36 -5.90 -18.11
N TYR A 203 -13.15 -5.65 -17.63
CA TYR A 203 -11.93 -5.89 -18.39
C TYR A 203 -11.63 -7.38 -18.58
N VAL A 204 -11.82 -8.19 -17.53
CA VAL A 204 -11.68 -9.65 -17.57
C VAL A 204 -12.66 -10.28 -18.57
N GLU A 205 -13.92 -9.82 -18.58
CA GLU A 205 -14.92 -10.26 -19.55
C GLU A 205 -14.50 -9.91 -20.98
N ALA A 206 -14.07 -8.67 -21.21
CA ALA A 206 -13.59 -8.23 -22.51
C ALA A 206 -12.33 -8.99 -22.99
N LEU A 207 -11.42 -9.36 -22.08
CA LEU A 207 -10.22 -10.14 -22.41
C LEU A 207 -10.56 -11.60 -22.75
N SER A 208 -11.51 -12.21 -22.03
CA SER A 208 -11.99 -13.56 -22.33
C SER A 208 -12.54 -13.65 -23.76
N GLU A 209 -13.36 -12.66 -24.15
CA GLU A 209 -13.89 -12.56 -25.52
C GLU A 209 -12.78 -12.28 -26.55
N ARG A 210 -11.89 -11.32 -26.27
CA ARG A 210 -10.83 -10.89 -27.20
C ARG A 210 -9.83 -12.01 -27.52
N HIS A 211 -9.43 -12.79 -26.51
CA HIS A 211 -8.40 -13.82 -26.64
C HIS A 211 -8.98 -15.24 -26.75
N GLY A 212 -10.30 -15.41 -26.67
CA GLY A 212 -10.95 -16.72 -26.75
C GLY A 212 -10.55 -17.67 -25.61
N VAL A 213 -10.14 -17.13 -24.46
CA VAL A 213 -9.68 -17.92 -23.30
C VAL A 213 -10.84 -18.17 -22.35
N VAL A 214 -11.05 -19.44 -22.00
CA VAL A 214 -12.08 -19.84 -21.04
C VAL A 214 -11.67 -19.40 -19.63
N VAL A 215 -12.55 -18.65 -18.98
CA VAL A 215 -12.42 -18.24 -17.58
C VAL A 215 -13.45 -19.02 -16.76
N GLU A 216 -13.03 -19.59 -15.63
CA GLU A 216 -13.90 -20.41 -14.78
C GLU A 216 -14.91 -19.55 -13.99
N ASP A 217 -14.42 -18.51 -13.31
CA ASP A 217 -15.24 -17.52 -12.62
C ASP A 217 -14.61 -16.12 -12.81
N THR A 218 -15.31 -15.26 -13.57
CA THR A 218 -14.86 -13.90 -13.87
C THR A 218 -14.86 -13.00 -12.64
N ALA A 219 -15.81 -13.18 -11.72
CA ALA A 219 -15.93 -12.38 -10.51
C ALA A 219 -14.86 -12.76 -9.48
N GLU A 220 -14.58 -14.05 -9.33
CA GLU A 220 -13.45 -14.52 -8.55
C GLU A 220 -12.12 -14.02 -9.11
N LEU A 221 -11.91 -14.13 -10.42
CA LEU A 221 -10.68 -13.65 -11.07
C LEU A 221 -10.49 -12.14 -10.86
N ALA A 222 -11.54 -11.33 -10.98
CA ALA A 222 -11.51 -9.89 -10.73
C ALA A 222 -11.18 -9.52 -9.26
N ARG A 223 -11.54 -10.39 -8.31
CA ARG A 223 -11.14 -10.26 -6.89
C ARG A 223 -9.68 -10.65 -6.68
N VAL A 224 -9.24 -11.79 -7.20
CA VAL A 224 -7.87 -12.29 -7.07
C VAL A 224 -6.86 -11.31 -7.66
N THR A 225 -7.18 -10.73 -8.82
CA THR A 225 -6.34 -9.74 -9.53
C THR A 225 -6.37 -8.33 -8.93
N ALA A 226 -6.98 -8.13 -7.76
CA ALA A 226 -6.91 -6.85 -7.05
C ALA A 226 -5.45 -6.44 -6.79
N GLY A 227 -5.14 -5.16 -7.02
CA GLY A 227 -3.78 -4.60 -6.91
C GLY A 227 -2.95 -4.69 -8.20
N LEU A 228 -3.47 -5.31 -9.26
CA LEU A 228 -2.81 -5.36 -10.57
C LEU A 228 -3.29 -4.24 -11.51
N LYS A 229 -2.39 -3.81 -12.39
CA LYS A 229 -2.67 -2.95 -13.55
C LYS A 229 -3.40 -3.75 -14.63
N ARG A 230 -4.14 -3.10 -15.53
CA ARG A 230 -4.80 -3.79 -16.67
C ARG A 230 -3.79 -4.48 -17.58
N VAL A 231 -2.62 -3.87 -17.81
CA VAL A 231 -1.54 -4.51 -18.58
C VAL A 231 -1.05 -5.84 -17.96
N HIS A 232 -1.05 -5.95 -16.63
CA HIS A 232 -0.69 -7.20 -15.94
C HIS A 232 -1.79 -8.25 -16.04
N ILE A 233 -3.06 -7.82 -15.99
CA ILE A 233 -4.19 -8.73 -16.18
C ILE A 233 -4.15 -9.26 -17.62
N GLU A 234 -3.89 -8.42 -18.61
CA GLU A 234 -3.77 -8.85 -20.01
C GLU A 234 -2.60 -9.84 -20.22
N ASP A 235 -1.44 -9.64 -19.58
CA ASP A 235 -0.32 -10.60 -19.61
C ASP A 235 -0.73 -12.00 -19.12
N ILE A 236 -1.58 -12.11 -18.08
CA ILE A 236 -2.10 -13.40 -17.60
C ILE A 236 -2.91 -14.09 -18.71
N PHE A 237 -3.78 -13.35 -19.41
CA PHE A 237 -4.60 -13.90 -20.50
C PHE A 237 -3.78 -14.27 -21.72
N LEU A 238 -2.81 -13.44 -22.11
CA LEU A 238 -1.93 -13.71 -23.26
C LEU A 238 -1.11 -14.98 -23.05
N ARG A 239 -0.56 -15.19 -21.84
CA ARG A 239 0.17 -16.41 -21.51
C ARG A 239 -0.73 -17.63 -21.47
N ALA A 240 -1.91 -17.52 -20.88
CA ALA A 240 -2.88 -18.62 -20.85
C ALA A 240 -3.30 -19.04 -22.27
N SER A 241 -3.51 -18.06 -23.16
CA SER A 241 -3.78 -18.29 -24.58
C SER A 241 -2.62 -19.00 -25.29
N LEU A 242 -1.37 -18.57 -25.03
CA LEU A 242 -0.16 -19.18 -25.59
C LEU A 242 0.03 -20.63 -25.14
N GLU A 243 -0.21 -20.92 -23.87
CA GLU A 243 -0.07 -22.25 -23.27
C GLU A 243 -1.29 -23.15 -23.53
N GLY A 244 -2.40 -22.59 -24.06
CA GLY A 244 -3.65 -23.31 -24.29
C GLY A 244 -4.35 -23.73 -22.99
N VAL A 245 -4.10 -23.03 -21.89
CA VAL A 245 -4.67 -23.31 -20.56
C VAL A 245 -5.82 -22.36 -20.26
N LYS A 246 -6.78 -22.83 -19.46
CA LYS A 246 -7.83 -21.97 -18.90
C LYS A 246 -7.24 -21.00 -17.87
N VAL A 247 -7.85 -19.83 -17.71
CA VAL A 247 -7.48 -18.92 -16.62
C VAL A 247 -8.33 -19.25 -15.40
N ASP A 248 -7.68 -19.82 -14.39
CA ASP A 248 -8.26 -20.06 -13.07
C ASP A 248 -7.67 -19.12 -12.01
N ALA A 249 -8.29 -19.11 -10.82
CA ALA A 249 -7.86 -18.29 -9.70
C ALA A 249 -6.44 -18.62 -9.22
N SER A 250 -6.00 -19.88 -9.37
CA SER A 250 -4.69 -20.33 -8.91
C SER A 250 -3.56 -19.77 -9.78
N LEU A 251 -3.73 -19.81 -11.10
CA LEU A 251 -2.81 -19.23 -12.07
C LEU A 251 -2.70 -17.72 -11.86
N ALA A 252 -3.85 -17.06 -11.71
CA ALA A 252 -3.89 -15.61 -11.49
C ALA A 252 -3.24 -15.20 -10.17
N SER A 253 -3.45 -15.97 -9.09
CA SER A 253 -2.82 -15.74 -7.79
C SER A 253 -1.30 -15.93 -7.85
N ALA A 254 -0.83 -17.00 -8.49
CA ALA A 254 0.60 -17.26 -8.67
C ALA A 254 1.28 -16.13 -9.47
N ARG A 255 0.68 -15.72 -10.60
CA ARG A 255 1.20 -14.60 -11.41
C ARG A 255 1.14 -13.27 -10.67
N LYS A 256 0.08 -13.00 -9.92
CA LYS A 256 -0.01 -11.82 -9.06
C LYS A 256 1.16 -11.76 -8.07
N GLN A 257 1.48 -12.87 -7.42
CA GLN A 257 2.60 -12.91 -6.47
C GLN A 257 3.94 -12.61 -7.16
N GLU A 258 4.18 -13.17 -8.36
CA GLU A 258 5.39 -12.87 -9.15
C GLU A 258 5.50 -11.39 -9.52
N ILE A 259 4.42 -10.81 -10.04
CA ILE A 259 4.38 -9.40 -10.47
C ILE A 259 4.59 -8.45 -9.29
N VAL A 260 3.86 -8.67 -8.19
CA VAL A 260 3.98 -7.86 -6.97
C VAL A 260 5.40 -7.94 -6.41
N ARG A 261 6.00 -9.14 -6.38
CA ARG A 261 7.38 -9.30 -5.91
C ARG A 261 8.38 -8.53 -6.77
N GLY A 262 8.19 -8.54 -8.09
CA GLY A 262 9.01 -7.78 -9.04
C GLY A 262 8.86 -6.27 -8.90
N GLU A 263 7.63 -5.75 -8.86
CA GLU A 263 7.36 -4.31 -8.82
C GLU A 263 7.72 -3.65 -7.48
N PHE A 264 7.47 -4.35 -6.37
CA PHE A 264 7.64 -3.80 -5.02
C PHE A 264 8.92 -4.30 -4.32
N GLN A 265 9.75 -5.13 -4.95
CA GLN A 265 11.03 -5.60 -4.40
C GLN A 265 10.94 -6.09 -2.94
N GLU A 266 9.87 -6.83 -2.64
CA GLU A 266 9.59 -7.39 -1.32
C GLU A 266 9.28 -6.36 -0.20
N VAL A 267 8.98 -5.11 -0.57
CA VAL A 267 8.41 -4.08 0.33
C VAL A 267 6.94 -4.37 0.63
N LEU A 268 6.17 -4.73 -0.41
CA LEU A 268 4.76 -5.04 -0.33
C LEU A 268 4.55 -6.47 -0.83
N GLU A 269 3.86 -7.26 -0.02
CA GLU A 269 3.44 -8.62 -0.38
C GLU A 269 1.91 -8.68 -0.29
N LEU A 270 1.29 -9.36 -1.26
CA LEU A 270 -0.16 -9.57 -1.29
C LEU A 270 -0.44 -11.07 -1.11
N PRO A 271 -0.27 -11.61 0.11
CA PRO A 271 -0.44 -13.03 0.36
C PRO A 271 -1.90 -13.44 0.24
N ASP A 272 -2.12 -14.71 -0.11
CA ASP A 272 -3.38 -15.39 0.12
C ASP A 272 -3.30 -16.07 1.49
N PRO A 273 -4.02 -15.57 2.52
CA PRO A 273 -3.91 -16.11 3.87
C PRO A 273 -4.32 -17.59 3.89
N PRO A 274 -3.48 -18.52 4.38
CA PRO A 274 -3.72 -19.96 4.20
C PRO A 274 -4.77 -20.58 5.12
N PHE A 275 -5.09 -19.94 6.25
CA PHE A 275 -6.00 -20.47 7.27
C PHE A 275 -6.82 -19.37 7.93
N GLY A 276 -7.97 -19.74 8.53
CA GLY A 276 -8.84 -18.85 9.31
C GLY A 276 -8.60 -18.92 10.81
N LEU A 277 -9.44 -18.23 11.60
CA LEU A 277 -9.27 -18.16 13.07
C LEU A 277 -9.44 -19.51 13.78
N ASP A 278 -10.18 -20.45 13.20
CA ASP A 278 -10.39 -21.79 13.77
C ASP A 278 -9.11 -22.64 13.80
N ALA A 279 -8.12 -22.28 12.98
CA ALA A 279 -6.81 -22.93 13.00
C ALA A 279 -5.93 -22.46 14.16
N ILE A 280 -6.25 -21.34 14.81
CA ILE A 280 -5.52 -20.82 15.97
C ILE A 280 -6.13 -21.39 17.25
N GLY A 281 -5.34 -22.08 18.07
CA GLY A 281 -5.77 -22.52 19.40
C GLY A 281 -5.83 -21.35 20.40
N GLY A 282 -6.86 -21.31 21.24
CA GLY A 282 -7.02 -20.31 22.30
C GLY A 282 -7.37 -18.90 21.81
N TYR A 283 -7.04 -17.90 22.64
CA TYR A 283 -7.19 -16.47 22.35
C TYR A 283 -8.63 -16.01 22.06
N GLU A 284 -9.63 -16.64 22.68
CA GLU A 284 -11.04 -16.37 22.34
C GLU A 284 -11.43 -14.90 22.53
N HIS A 285 -10.88 -14.24 23.56
CA HIS A 285 -11.09 -12.80 23.76
C HIS A 285 -10.55 -11.93 22.60
N VAL A 286 -9.41 -12.32 22.00
CA VAL A 286 -8.79 -11.64 20.85
C VAL A 286 -9.60 -11.93 19.59
N LYS A 287 -9.99 -13.19 19.36
CA LYS A 287 -10.86 -13.61 18.25
C LYS A 287 -12.18 -12.85 18.28
N GLN A 288 -12.82 -12.79 19.44
CA GLN A 288 -14.09 -12.09 19.64
C GLN A 288 -13.97 -10.59 19.42
N PHE A 289 -12.84 -9.98 19.81
CA PHE A 289 -12.57 -8.58 19.50
C PHE A 289 -12.60 -8.32 17.99
N PHE A 290 -11.85 -9.08 17.19
CA PHE A 290 -11.84 -8.88 15.73
C PHE A 290 -13.20 -9.17 15.09
N ARG A 291 -13.88 -10.23 15.51
CA ARG A 291 -15.25 -10.54 15.05
C ARG A 291 -16.21 -9.37 15.30
N CYS A 292 -16.23 -8.81 16.50
CA CYS A 292 -17.20 -7.78 16.91
C CYS A 292 -16.81 -6.33 16.54
N ARG A 293 -15.51 -6.03 16.39
CA ARG A 293 -14.99 -4.66 16.19
C ARG A 293 -14.46 -4.42 14.79
N VAL A 294 -14.11 -5.46 14.05
CA VAL A 294 -13.62 -5.34 12.67
C VAL A 294 -14.61 -5.98 11.71
N VAL A 295 -14.84 -7.29 11.79
CA VAL A 295 -15.61 -8.04 10.79
C VAL A 295 -17.09 -7.64 10.77
N GLU A 296 -17.77 -7.67 11.92
CA GLU A 296 -19.20 -7.36 12.00
C GLU A 296 -19.52 -5.89 11.61
N PRO A 297 -18.80 -4.86 12.10
CA PRO A 297 -19.06 -3.49 11.69
C PRO A 297 -18.82 -3.23 10.20
N LEU A 298 -17.81 -3.88 9.60
CA LEU A 298 -17.59 -3.81 8.15
C LEU A 298 -18.77 -4.39 7.38
N LYS A 299 -19.25 -5.58 7.77
CA LYS A 299 -20.45 -6.21 7.17
C LYS A 299 -21.70 -5.34 7.30
N LYS A 300 -21.87 -4.65 8.43
CA LYS A 300 -23.02 -3.75 8.70
C LYS A 300 -22.85 -2.35 8.11
N GLY A 301 -21.67 -2.00 7.59
CA GLY A 301 -21.35 -0.65 7.11
C GLY A 301 -21.20 0.42 8.21
N ASP A 302 -21.15 0.05 9.50
CA ASP A 302 -20.94 1.00 10.60
C ASP A 302 -19.44 1.25 10.82
N LEU A 303 -18.82 1.93 9.85
CA LEU A 303 -17.38 2.15 9.81
C LEU A 303 -16.85 2.90 11.05
N ARG A 304 -17.69 3.65 11.76
CA ARG A 304 -17.33 4.38 13.00
C ARG A 304 -16.85 3.46 14.11
N ARG A 305 -17.27 2.19 14.10
CA ARG A 305 -16.87 1.19 15.10
C ARG A 305 -15.58 0.45 14.71
N VAL A 306 -15.14 0.58 13.46
CA VAL A 306 -13.91 -0.05 12.98
C VAL A 306 -12.71 0.79 13.43
N PRO A 307 -11.72 0.19 14.12
CA PRO A 307 -10.51 0.89 14.51
C PRO A 307 -9.70 1.32 13.28
N MET A 308 -8.93 2.39 13.40
CA MET A 308 -7.97 2.75 12.34
C MET A 308 -6.83 1.74 12.28
N GLY A 309 -6.41 1.25 13.46
CA GLY A 309 -5.36 0.26 13.57
C GLY A 309 -5.37 -0.49 14.88
N VAL A 310 -5.03 -1.77 14.80
CA VAL A 310 -4.85 -2.65 15.94
C VAL A 310 -3.38 -2.98 16.07
N LEU A 311 -2.80 -2.76 17.24
CA LEU A 311 -1.44 -3.15 17.56
C LEU A 311 -1.46 -4.42 18.40
N LEU A 312 -0.98 -5.52 17.83
CA LEU A 312 -0.77 -6.80 18.50
C LEU A 312 0.55 -6.76 19.27
N LEU A 313 0.44 -6.97 20.59
CA LEU A 313 1.54 -6.81 21.54
C LEU A 313 1.80 -8.11 22.27
N GLY A 314 3.04 -8.53 22.46
CA GLY A 314 3.33 -9.66 23.35
C GLY A 314 4.65 -10.34 23.04
N PRO A 315 5.03 -11.34 23.85
CA PRO A 315 6.29 -12.04 23.67
C PRO A 315 6.38 -12.73 22.30
N PRO A 316 7.60 -12.94 21.76
CA PRO A 316 7.79 -13.72 20.55
C PRO A 316 7.22 -15.14 20.74
N GLY A 317 6.82 -15.79 19.65
CA GLY A 317 6.30 -17.17 19.70
C GLY A 317 4.84 -17.32 20.13
N THR A 318 4.10 -16.24 20.41
CA THR A 318 2.64 -16.30 20.72
C THR A 318 1.74 -16.33 19.48
N GLY A 319 2.30 -16.42 18.27
CA GLY A 319 1.52 -16.56 17.04
C GLY A 319 0.88 -15.26 16.52
N LYS A 320 1.39 -14.07 16.88
CA LYS A 320 0.83 -12.77 16.43
C LYS A 320 0.71 -12.64 14.90
N THR A 321 1.75 -13.00 14.14
CA THR A 321 1.74 -12.95 12.67
C THR A 321 0.73 -13.95 12.09
N ALA A 322 0.71 -15.19 12.59
CA ALA A 322 -0.27 -16.20 12.19
C ALA A 322 -1.71 -15.73 12.50
N PHE A 323 -1.92 -15.11 13.66
CA PHE A 323 -3.21 -14.56 14.06
C PHE A 323 -3.67 -13.44 13.11
N ALA A 324 -2.79 -12.50 12.75
CA ALA A 324 -3.13 -11.43 11.81
C ALA A 324 -3.54 -11.97 10.43
N MET A 325 -2.83 -12.97 9.92
CA MET A 325 -3.18 -13.68 8.68
C MET A 325 -4.54 -14.40 8.80
N ALA A 326 -4.78 -15.07 9.92
CA ALA A 326 -6.06 -15.74 10.18
C ALA A 326 -7.25 -14.76 10.22
N VAL A 327 -7.06 -13.58 10.81
CA VAL A 327 -8.07 -12.51 10.79
C VAL A 327 -8.35 -12.06 9.35
N ALA A 328 -7.31 -11.89 8.52
CA ALA A 328 -7.48 -11.49 7.13
C ALA A 328 -8.36 -12.51 6.36
N ARG A 329 -8.08 -13.81 6.48
CA ARG A 329 -8.90 -14.89 5.91
C ARG A 329 -10.35 -14.84 6.39
N GLU A 330 -10.55 -14.80 7.70
CA GLU A 330 -11.87 -14.81 8.34
C GLU A 330 -12.73 -13.61 7.92
N SER A 331 -12.08 -12.46 7.78
CA SER A 331 -12.74 -11.20 7.41
C SER A 331 -13.19 -11.16 5.94
N GLY A 332 -12.60 -12.00 5.08
CA GLY A 332 -12.80 -11.96 3.63
C GLY A 332 -12.26 -10.68 2.98
N LEU A 333 -11.40 -9.94 3.67
CA LEU A 333 -10.75 -8.73 3.17
C LEU A 333 -9.51 -9.10 2.36
N ASN A 334 -9.15 -8.23 1.41
CA ASN A 334 -7.84 -8.33 0.78
C ASN A 334 -6.74 -8.16 1.83
N CYS A 335 -5.66 -8.94 1.71
CA CYS A 335 -4.53 -8.88 2.64
C CYS A 335 -3.31 -8.25 1.96
N ALA A 336 -2.65 -7.33 2.67
CA ALA A 336 -1.37 -6.77 2.27
C ALA A 336 -0.41 -6.83 3.46
N VAL A 337 0.85 -7.20 3.22
CA VAL A 337 1.92 -7.15 4.22
C VAL A 337 2.91 -6.09 3.75
N LEU A 338 3.10 -5.06 4.56
CA LEU A 338 4.08 -4.00 4.29
C LEU A 338 5.30 -4.23 5.18
N ASN A 339 6.43 -4.58 4.56
CA ASN A 339 7.69 -4.75 5.25
C ASN A 339 8.34 -3.38 5.50
N VAL A 340 8.19 -2.90 6.73
CA VAL A 340 8.64 -1.57 7.12
C VAL A 340 10.16 -1.49 7.20
N SER A 341 10.85 -2.53 7.67
CA SER A 341 12.33 -2.56 7.74
C SER A 341 12.95 -2.39 6.33
N ARG A 342 12.46 -3.13 5.33
CA ARG A 342 12.96 -3.04 3.94
C ARG A 342 12.74 -1.68 3.28
N LEU A 343 11.70 -0.95 3.68
CA LEU A 343 11.48 0.43 3.21
C LEU A 343 12.58 1.38 3.69
N PHE A 344 13.11 1.15 4.89
CA PHE A 344 14.09 2.03 5.54
C PHE A 344 15.54 1.61 5.29
N ASP A 345 15.81 0.33 4.98
CA ASP A 345 17.17 -0.19 4.80
C ASP A 345 17.82 0.12 3.43
N ARG A 346 17.02 0.37 2.38
CA ARG A 346 17.53 0.38 0.97
C ARG A 346 17.53 1.78 0.31
N TRP A 347 18.66 2.46 0.43
CA TRP A 347 19.19 3.53 -0.46
C TRP A 347 18.40 4.86 -0.58
N VAL A 348 19.14 5.95 -0.38
CA VAL A 348 18.75 7.36 -0.52
C VAL A 348 18.32 7.65 -1.97
N GLY A 349 17.04 8.00 -2.17
CA GLY A 349 16.52 8.56 -3.41
C GLY A 349 15.19 7.96 -3.90
N SER A 350 15.03 6.63 -3.87
CA SER A 350 13.85 5.94 -4.43
C SER A 350 12.89 5.34 -3.39
N SER A 351 13.15 5.52 -2.09
CA SER A 351 12.29 4.96 -1.03
C SER A 351 10.94 5.69 -0.88
N GLU A 352 10.87 7.00 -1.18
CA GLU A 352 9.62 7.77 -1.12
C GLU A 352 8.64 7.31 -2.20
N ALA A 353 9.11 7.21 -3.44
CA ALA A 353 8.29 6.73 -4.52
C ALA A 353 7.85 5.28 -4.33
N ARG A 354 8.72 4.41 -3.80
CA ARG A 354 8.35 3.03 -3.43
C ARG A 354 7.25 2.98 -2.37
N LEU A 355 7.34 3.80 -1.33
CA LEU A 355 6.28 3.91 -0.32
C LEU A 355 4.96 4.41 -0.93
N GLU A 356 4.99 5.47 -1.73
CA GLU A 356 3.78 5.98 -2.39
C GLU A 356 3.14 4.94 -3.31
N ARG A 357 3.94 4.21 -4.10
CA ARG A 357 3.44 3.12 -4.94
C ARG A 357 2.79 2.01 -4.10
N ALA A 358 3.42 1.62 -3.00
CA ALA A 358 2.87 0.61 -2.11
C ALA A 358 1.54 1.06 -1.47
N LEU A 359 1.46 2.32 -0.99
CA LEU A 359 0.25 2.89 -0.41
C LEU A 359 -0.88 3.05 -1.43
N SER A 360 -0.56 3.41 -2.68
CA SER A 360 -1.53 3.50 -3.78
C SER A 360 -2.06 2.12 -4.16
N CYS A 361 -1.19 1.11 -4.20
CA CYS A 361 -1.59 -0.29 -4.38
C CYS A 361 -2.52 -0.75 -3.25
N ILE A 362 -2.16 -0.49 -1.98
CA ILE A 362 -3.00 -0.78 -0.80
C ILE A 362 -4.38 -0.11 -0.93
N GLU A 363 -4.44 1.16 -1.33
CA GLU A 363 -5.71 1.87 -1.50
C GLU A 363 -6.60 1.19 -2.57
N SER A 364 -6.00 0.62 -3.62
CA SER A 364 -6.72 -0.12 -4.66
C SER A 364 -7.26 -1.48 -4.20
N LEU A 365 -6.73 -2.02 -3.11
CA LEU A 365 -7.18 -3.27 -2.48
C LEU A 365 -8.37 -3.05 -1.54
N ALA A 366 -8.77 -1.80 -1.27
CA ALA A 366 -9.85 -1.53 -0.34
C ALA A 366 -11.16 -2.27 -0.72
N PRO A 367 -11.86 -2.91 0.25
CA PRO A 367 -11.50 -2.97 1.66
C PRO A 367 -10.40 -4.01 1.94
N CYS A 368 -9.36 -3.61 2.67
CA CYS A 368 -8.19 -4.47 2.95
C CYS A 368 -7.68 -4.38 4.40
N LEU A 369 -7.01 -5.45 4.82
CA LEU A 369 -6.23 -5.52 6.05
C LEU A 369 -4.74 -5.40 5.70
N VAL A 370 -4.05 -4.45 6.33
CA VAL A 370 -2.63 -4.19 6.11
C VAL A 370 -1.85 -4.60 7.34
N ILE A 371 -1.04 -5.65 7.21
CA ILE A 371 -0.15 -6.14 8.26
C ILE A 371 1.17 -5.39 8.18
N LEU A 372 1.55 -4.76 9.28
CA LEU A 372 2.89 -4.23 9.49
C LEU A 372 3.59 -5.17 10.48
N ASP A 373 4.47 -6.03 9.98
CA ASP A 373 5.22 -6.95 10.84
C ASP A 373 6.52 -6.30 11.34
N GLU A 374 6.94 -6.69 12.54
CA GLU A 374 8.18 -6.23 13.20
C GLU A 374 8.37 -4.70 13.20
N ILE A 375 7.30 -3.94 13.45
CA ILE A 375 7.31 -2.47 13.36
C ILE A 375 8.28 -1.79 14.35
N ASP A 376 8.72 -2.50 15.38
CA ASP A 376 9.76 -2.07 16.31
C ASP A 376 11.13 -1.96 15.65
N GLN A 377 11.45 -2.81 14.66
CA GLN A 377 12.73 -2.74 13.95
C GLN A 377 12.87 -1.45 13.13
N ALA A 378 11.76 -0.93 12.61
CA ALA A 378 11.73 0.34 11.89
C ALA A 378 12.15 1.55 12.75
N GLY A 379 12.02 1.46 14.08
CA GLY A 379 12.42 2.50 15.02
C GLY A 379 13.92 2.53 15.33
N MET A 380 14.61 1.40 15.17
CA MET A 380 16.00 1.21 15.61
C MET A 380 17.04 1.94 14.74
N GLY A 381 16.71 2.28 13.48
CA GLY A 381 17.57 3.05 12.59
C GLY A 381 17.66 4.56 12.88
N ARG A 382 17.04 5.04 13.97
CA ARG A 382 16.97 6.48 14.29
C ARG A 382 18.22 7.05 14.97
N GLU A 383 19.01 6.21 15.62
CA GLU A 383 20.16 6.65 16.42
C GLU A 383 21.51 6.52 15.69
N SER A 384 21.58 5.83 14.55
CA SER A 384 22.84 5.65 13.80
C SER A 384 22.94 6.56 12.56
N GLN A 385 23.80 7.58 12.68
CA GLN A 385 24.53 8.34 11.64
C GLN A 385 23.85 8.68 10.29
N GLY A 386 23.72 9.99 10.02
CA GLY A 386 23.85 10.58 8.67
C GLY A 386 22.58 10.77 7.84
N ASP A 387 21.56 9.91 7.96
CA ASP A 387 20.43 9.84 7.00
C ASP A 387 19.03 10.10 7.61
N SER A 388 19.00 10.68 8.82
CA SER A 388 17.80 10.83 9.66
C SER A 388 16.68 11.66 9.03
N GLY A 389 16.96 12.46 8.00
CA GLY A 389 15.98 13.32 7.34
C GLY A 389 15.01 12.56 6.42
N VAL A 390 15.51 11.60 5.63
CA VAL A 390 14.71 10.88 4.62
C VAL A 390 13.80 9.88 5.31
N SER A 391 14.36 9.02 6.17
CA SER A 391 13.58 8.02 6.92
C SER A 391 12.49 8.65 7.78
N ASN A 392 12.74 9.83 8.38
CA ASN A 392 11.71 10.54 9.14
C ASN A 392 10.58 11.08 8.24
N ARG A 393 10.87 11.52 7.01
CA ARG A 393 9.83 11.94 6.04
C ARG A 393 8.96 10.76 5.61
N LEU A 394 9.56 9.63 5.25
CA LEU A 394 8.85 8.40 4.89
C LEU A 394 7.94 7.93 6.03
N PHE A 395 8.47 7.93 7.25
CA PHE A 395 7.72 7.54 8.43
C PHE A 395 6.53 8.47 8.69
N ARG A 396 6.74 9.80 8.61
CA ARG A 396 5.64 10.78 8.72
C ARG A 396 4.57 10.54 7.67
N ARG A 397 4.97 10.24 6.44
CA ARG A 397 4.04 9.97 5.35
C ARG A 397 3.20 8.72 5.62
N LEU A 398 3.80 7.64 6.12
CA LEU A 398 3.06 6.46 6.56
C LEU A 398 2.06 6.81 7.68
N LEU A 399 2.49 7.59 8.68
CA LEU A 399 1.62 8.04 9.76
C LEU A 399 0.43 8.89 9.28
N GLU A 400 0.67 9.80 8.33
CA GLU A 400 -0.37 10.60 7.68
C GLU A 400 -1.38 9.73 6.96
N TYR A 401 -0.89 8.73 6.20
CA TYR A 401 -1.75 7.78 5.50
C TYR A 401 -2.65 7.00 6.48
N MET A 402 -2.07 6.50 7.58
CA MET A 402 -2.79 5.78 8.64
C MET A 402 -3.83 6.65 9.37
N SER A 403 -3.58 7.96 9.51
CA SER A 403 -4.45 8.89 10.25
C SER A 403 -5.62 9.46 9.45
N ASP A 404 -5.74 9.15 8.16
CA ASP A 404 -6.79 9.70 7.31
C ASP A 404 -8.15 9.05 7.57
N ALA A 405 -9.07 9.81 8.16
CA ALA A 405 -10.40 9.34 8.50
C ALA A 405 -11.22 8.86 7.29
N ARG A 406 -10.89 9.31 6.06
CA ARG A 406 -11.56 8.85 4.82
C ARG A 406 -11.27 7.38 4.53
N ARG A 407 -10.20 6.81 5.10
CA ARG A 407 -9.81 5.41 4.95
C ARG A 407 -10.40 4.48 6.00
N ARG A 408 -11.14 5.01 6.99
CA ARG A 408 -11.72 4.18 8.06
C ARG A 408 -12.60 3.07 7.47
N GLY A 409 -12.28 1.83 7.82
CA GLY A 409 -12.97 0.64 7.32
C GLY A 409 -12.72 0.31 5.85
N ARG A 410 -11.98 1.15 5.12
CA ARG A 410 -11.40 0.81 3.81
C ARG A 410 -10.03 0.17 3.98
N VAL A 411 -9.22 0.70 4.88
CA VAL A 411 -7.91 0.17 5.23
C VAL A 411 -7.86 -0.01 6.75
N VAL A 412 -7.61 -1.25 7.19
CA VAL A 412 -7.43 -1.57 8.62
C VAL A 412 -5.99 -2.01 8.84
N PHE A 413 -5.24 -1.23 9.62
CA PHE A 413 -3.85 -1.56 9.94
C PHE A 413 -3.76 -2.55 11.10
N VAL A 414 -2.92 -3.58 10.97
CA VAL A 414 -2.57 -4.50 12.05
C VAL A 414 -1.07 -4.46 12.23
N GLY A 415 -0.61 -3.80 13.28
CA GLY A 415 0.80 -3.75 13.64
C GLY A 415 1.17 -4.91 14.54
N ILE A 416 2.34 -5.50 14.36
CA ILE A 416 2.86 -6.59 15.19
C ILE A 416 4.19 -6.13 15.78
N THR A 417 4.32 -6.22 17.10
CA THR A 417 5.58 -5.92 17.77
C THR A 417 5.80 -6.78 19.01
N ASN A 418 7.07 -7.12 19.24
CA ASN A 418 7.51 -7.76 20.48
C ASN A 418 8.01 -6.70 21.48
N ARG A 419 8.48 -5.54 21.01
CA ARG A 419 9.07 -4.44 21.80
C ARG A 419 8.27 -3.14 21.68
N PRO A 420 7.10 -3.03 22.34
CA PRO A 420 6.31 -1.80 22.27
C PRO A 420 6.96 -0.59 22.95
N ASP A 421 7.99 -0.83 23.78
CA ASP A 421 8.88 0.17 24.36
C ASP A 421 9.76 0.86 23.32
N LEU A 422 10.18 0.15 22.26
CA LEU A 422 10.98 0.68 21.16
C LEU A 422 10.13 1.40 20.09
N LEU A 423 8.81 1.22 20.14
CA LEU A 423 7.91 1.78 19.16
C LEU A 423 7.78 3.31 19.33
N ASP A 424 7.84 4.05 18.21
CA ASP A 424 7.61 5.49 18.22
C ASP A 424 6.24 5.81 18.86
N PRO A 425 6.18 6.65 19.91
CA PRO A 425 4.93 7.11 20.52
C PRO A 425 3.91 7.67 19.52
N ALA A 426 4.35 8.21 18.39
CA ALA A 426 3.52 8.68 17.29
C ALA A 426 2.63 7.56 16.73
N LEU A 427 3.13 6.33 16.57
CA LEU A 427 2.32 5.19 16.08
C LEU A 427 1.22 4.81 17.07
N LYS A 428 1.48 4.97 18.38
CA LYS A 428 0.59 4.60 19.49
C LYS A 428 -0.53 5.63 19.77
N ARG A 429 -0.60 6.72 19.01
CA ARG A 429 -1.59 7.78 19.20
C ARG A 429 -2.98 7.36 18.67
N PRO A 430 -4.06 7.85 19.30
CA PRO A 430 -5.41 7.67 18.77
C PRO A 430 -5.52 8.11 17.31
N GLY A 431 -6.26 7.35 16.50
CA GLY A 431 -6.36 7.53 15.05
C GLY A 431 -5.28 6.82 14.23
N ARG A 432 -4.35 6.10 14.88
CA ARG A 432 -3.36 5.21 14.24
C ARG A 432 -3.54 3.81 14.81
N PHE A 433 -2.63 3.35 15.67
CA PHE A 433 -2.89 2.18 16.52
C PHE A 433 -3.67 2.60 17.76
N ASP A 434 -4.96 2.84 17.56
CA ASP A 434 -5.89 3.24 18.62
C ASP A 434 -6.31 2.07 19.51
N VAL A 435 -6.22 0.83 19.02
CA VAL A 435 -6.39 -0.38 19.82
C VAL A 435 -5.06 -1.08 20.05
N LYS A 436 -4.78 -1.43 21.30
CA LYS A 436 -3.55 -2.12 21.72
C LYS A 436 -3.95 -3.42 22.39
N LEU A 437 -3.78 -4.52 21.67
CA LEU A 437 -4.34 -5.81 22.00
C LEU A 437 -3.22 -6.79 22.38
N PRO A 438 -3.14 -7.20 23.65
CA PRO A 438 -2.09 -8.10 24.10
C PRO A 438 -2.38 -9.55 23.68
N VAL A 439 -1.44 -10.17 22.96
CA VAL A 439 -1.40 -11.60 22.63
C VAL A 439 -0.35 -12.25 23.51
N LEU A 440 -0.80 -12.70 24.68
CA LEU A 440 0.04 -13.22 25.77
C LEU A 440 0.27 -14.72 25.63
N PRO A 441 1.15 -15.34 26.44
CA PRO A 441 1.25 -16.79 26.48
C PRO A 441 -0.11 -17.45 26.79
N PRO A 442 -0.46 -18.57 26.15
CA PRO A 442 -1.75 -19.23 26.33
C PRO A 442 -1.93 -19.74 27.77
N GLY A 443 -3.15 -19.58 28.29
CA GLY A 443 -3.56 -20.16 29.57
C GLY A 443 -3.64 -21.69 29.54
N PRO A 444 -3.91 -22.35 30.69
CA PRO A 444 -3.94 -23.81 30.79
C PRO A 444 -4.86 -24.51 29.78
N GLU A 445 -6.10 -24.05 29.64
CA GLU A 445 -7.07 -24.60 28.69
C GLU A 445 -6.69 -24.27 27.23
N GLU A 446 -6.17 -23.07 27.00
CA GLU A 446 -5.73 -22.64 25.66
C GLU A 446 -4.53 -23.48 25.17
N ARG A 447 -3.61 -23.90 26.05
CA ARG A 447 -2.48 -24.77 25.68
C ARG A 447 -2.94 -26.11 25.10
N VAL A 448 -3.99 -26.71 25.67
CA VAL A 448 -4.61 -27.94 25.13
C VAL A 448 -5.11 -27.71 23.70
N GLU A 449 -5.72 -26.56 23.43
CA GLU A 449 -6.15 -26.21 22.07
C GLU A 449 -4.97 -26.00 21.13
N VAL A 450 -3.87 -25.39 21.60
CA VAL A 450 -2.64 -25.20 20.82
C VAL A 450 -2.03 -26.55 20.43
N PHE A 451 -1.89 -27.49 21.37
CA PHE A 451 -1.41 -28.85 21.06
C PHE A 451 -2.20 -29.51 19.94
N ARG A 452 -3.54 -29.46 20.03
CA ARG A 452 -4.44 -30.02 19.01
C ARG A 452 -4.31 -29.28 17.67
N ALA A 453 -4.18 -27.96 17.70
CA ALA A 453 -4.03 -27.14 16.50
C ALA A 453 -2.72 -27.45 15.76
N VAL A 454 -1.61 -27.60 16.50
CA VAL A 454 -0.31 -27.98 15.93
C VAL A 454 -0.39 -29.37 15.28
N CYS A 455 -0.95 -30.37 15.97
CA CYS A 455 -1.08 -31.72 15.40
C CYS A 455 -1.86 -31.70 14.08
N ARG A 456 -2.98 -30.96 14.02
CA ARG A 456 -3.76 -30.79 12.78
C ARG A 456 -2.97 -30.09 11.69
N ARG A 457 -2.24 -29.02 12.02
CA ARG A 457 -1.46 -28.22 11.06
C ARG A 457 -0.41 -29.06 10.34
N TYR A 458 0.29 -29.93 11.07
CA TYR A 458 1.32 -30.81 10.52
C TYR A 458 0.80 -32.17 10.03
N GLY A 459 -0.50 -32.44 10.16
CA GLY A 459 -1.09 -33.73 9.81
C GLY A 459 -0.55 -34.88 10.67
N ILE A 460 -0.12 -34.60 11.90
CA ILE A 460 0.40 -35.58 12.83
C ILE A 460 -0.77 -36.39 13.40
N PRO A 461 -0.88 -37.70 13.12
CA PRO A 461 -1.87 -38.55 13.75
C PRO A 461 -1.53 -38.70 15.23
N ALA A 462 -2.44 -38.26 16.10
CA ALA A 462 -2.24 -38.29 17.55
C ALA A 462 -3.30 -39.16 18.22
N GLU A 463 -2.85 -40.18 18.97
CA GLU A 463 -3.63 -40.99 19.90
C GLU A 463 -3.31 -40.59 21.35
N VAL A 464 -3.02 -39.31 21.56
CA VAL A 464 -2.82 -38.72 22.89
C VAL A 464 -4.16 -38.72 23.62
N LYS A 465 -4.22 -39.38 24.77
CA LYS A 465 -5.48 -39.57 25.50
C LYS A 465 -6.00 -38.25 26.06
N ASP A 466 -5.09 -37.44 26.61
CA ASP A 466 -5.43 -36.14 27.16
C ASP A 466 -4.22 -35.21 27.20
N PHE A 467 -4.24 -34.16 26.37
CA PHE A 467 -3.20 -33.12 26.42
C PHE A 467 -3.20 -32.34 27.74
N SER A 468 -4.25 -32.42 28.56
CA SER A 468 -4.32 -31.73 29.84
C SER A 468 -3.22 -32.18 30.82
N SER A 469 -2.70 -33.41 30.67
CA SER A 469 -1.65 -33.94 31.52
C SER A 469 -0.31 -33.22 31.36
N PHE A 470 -0.08 -32.54 30.22
CA PHE A 470 1.17 -31.85 29.91
C PHE A 470 1.10 -30.34 30.17
N VAL A 471 -0.05 -29.85 30.65
CA VAL A 471 -0.31 -28.41 30.82
C VAL A 471 0.50 -27.83 31.98
N ARG A 472 0.82 -28.63 33.00
CA ARG A 472 1.58 -28.16 34.18
C ARG A 472 3.06 -28.00 33.84
N GLU A 473 3.61 -28.93 33.09
CA GLU A 473 5.01 -28.97 32.65
C GLU A 473 5.30 -27.87 31.62
N THR A 474 4.27 -27.44 30.90
CA THR A 474 4.34 -26.36 29.88
C THR A 474 3.85 -25.00 30.40
N GLU A 475 3.89 -24.77 31.72
CA GLU A 475 3.49 -23.49 32.29
C GLU A 475 4.37 -22.33 31.77
N GLY A 476 3.72 -21.27 31.27
CA GLY A 476 4.40 -20.09 30.72
C GLY A 476 4.98 -20.27 29.32
N TRP A 477 4.84 -21.45 28.71
CA TRP A 477 5.32 -21.72 27.36
C TRP A 477 4.49 -20.96 26.31
N THR A 478 5.16 -20.56 25.23
CA THR A 478 4.50 -19.90 24.09
C THR A 478 3.99 -20.93 23.09
N GLY A 479 3.19 -20.50 22.12
CA GLY A 479 2.70 -21.40 21.07
C GLY A 479 3.83 -22.03 20.26
N ALA A 480 4.92 -21.30 20.02
CA ALA A 480 6.10 -21.80 19.32
C ALA A 480 6.85 -22.88 20.12
N GLU A 481 6.92 -22.76 21.45
CA GLU A 481 7.53 -23.77 22.32
C GLU A 481 6.70 -25.07 22.33
N ILE A 482 5.38 -24.95 22.39
CA ILE A 482 4.47 -26.09 22.29
C ILE A 482 4.58 -26.75 20.90
N GLU A 483 4.69 -25.95 19.84
CA GLU A 483 4.89 -26.44 18.47
C GLU A 483 6.20 -27.23 18.35
N ALA A 484 7.30 -26.68 18.86
CA ALA A 484 8.60 -27.36 18.88
C ALA A 484 8.57 -28.66 19.69
N LEU A 485 7.87 -28.68 20.83
CA LEU A 485 7.70 -29.89 21.64
C LEU A 485 6.95 -30.98 20.88
N VAL A 486 5.85 -30.64 20.19
CA VAL A 486 5.08 -31.62 19.40
C VAL A 486 5.92 -32.18 18.26
N LEU A 487 6.69 -31.33 17.57
CA LEU A 487 7.61 -31.79 16.53
C LEU A 487 8.72 -32.67 17.08
N LYS A 488 9.25 -32.35 18.27
CA LYS A 488 10.24 -33.21 18.94
C LYS A 488 9.64 -34.56 19.36
N ALA A 489 8.41 -34.55 19.86
CA ALA A 489 7.69 -35.77 20.19
C ALA A 489 7.37 -36.62 18.95
N TRP A 490 7.16 -35.99 17.80
CA TRP A 490 7.02 -36.69 16.52
C TRP A 490 8.34 -37.30 16.03
N GLU A 491 9.47 -36.63 16.23
CA GLU A 491 10.81 -37.19 15.99
C GLU A 491 11.05 -38.44 16.85
N VAL A 492 10.78 -38.35 18.15
CA VAL A 492 10.87 -39.49 19.10
C VAL A 492 9.95 -40.65 18.68
N ALA A 493 8.72 -40.35 18.23
CA ALA A 493 7.81 -41.36 17.69
C ALA A 493 8.38 -42.04 16.45
N GLY A 494 9.02 -41.29 15.55
CA GLY A 494 9.67 -41.82 14.36
C GLY A 494 10.86 -42.73 14.70
N ASP A 495 11.71 -42.31 15.64
CA ASP A 495 12.87 -43.07 16.10
C ASP A 495 12.48 -44.38 16.80
N SER A 496 11.34 -44.39 17.50
CA SER A 496 10.77 -45.60 18.11
C SER A 496 9.97 -46.48 17.12
N GLY A 497 9.83 -46.06 15.86
CA GLY A 497 9.09 -46.77 14.80
C GLY A 497 7.57 -46.64 14.90
N SER A 498 7.04 -45.71 15.69
CA SER A 498 5.62 -45.44 15.80
C SER A 498 5.13 -44.51 14.69
N ALA A 499 4.05 -44.90 14.02
CA ALA A 499 3.37 -44.06 13.02
C ALA A 499 2.39 -43.05 13.64
N VAL A 500 2.24 -43.03 14.96
CA VAL A 500 1.26 -42.23 15.70
C VAL A 500 1.92 -41.59 16.93
N LEU A 501 1.56 -40.35 17.21
CA LEU A 501 1.98 -39.62 18.41
C LEU A 501 1.17 -40.11 19.62
N LYS A 502 1.87 -40.57 20.67
CA LYS A 502 1.29 -41.09 21.92
C LYS A 502 1.78 -40.27 23.12
N ASP A 503 1.14 -40.46 24.27
CA ASP A 503 1.48 -39.78 25.52
C ASP A 503 2.96 -40.00 25.91
N GLU A 504 3.49 -41.21 25.71
CA GLU A 504 4.88 -41.59 26.03
C GLU A 504 5.91 -40.76 25.25
N HIS A 505 5.66 -40.48 23.97
CA HIS A 505 6.57 -39.70 23.13
C HIS A 505 6.58 -38.22 23.54
N LEU A 506 5.43 -37.69 23.99
CA LEU A 506 5.34 -36.32 24.53
C LEU A 506 6.07 -36.20 25.86
N ALA A 507 5.95 -37.20 26.74
CA ALA A 507 6.67 -37.23 28.00
C ALA A 507 8.19 -37.30 27.77
N GLU A 508 8.65 -38.17 26.87
CA GLU A 508 10.07 -38.25 26.52
C GLU A 508 10.58 -36.96 25.86
N ALA A 509 9.79 -36.36 24.98
CA ALA A 509 10.15 -35.08 24.38
C ALA A 509 10.25 -33.94 25.41
N LEU A 510 9.42 -33.94 26.46
CA LEU A 510 9.51 -32.96 27.55
C LEU A 510 10.84 -33.07 28.31
N ASP A 511 11.35 -34.29 28.50
CA ASP A 511 12.64 -34.52 29.17
C ASP A 511 13.83 -34.09 28.29
N LEU A 512 13.68 -34.14 26.96
CA LEU A 512 14.72 -33.82 25.98
C LEU A 512 14.72 -32.35 25.54
N TYR A 513 13.55 -31.70 25.54
CA TYR A 513 13.36 -30.37 24.97
C TYR A 513 13.71 -29.27 25.96
N ILE A 514 14.56 -28.33 25.53
CA ILE A 514 14.92 -27.15 26.30
C ILE A 514 14.30 -25.92 25.64
N PRO A 515 13.39 -25.21 26.33
CA PRO A 515 12.76 -24.02 25.77
C PRO A 515 13.75 -22.92 25.42
N SER A 516 13.53 -22.29 24.27
CA SER A 516 14.46 -21.30 23.69
C SER A 516 14.00 -19.85 23.91
N THR A 517 12.71 -19.62 24.12
CA THR A 517 12.17 -18.28 24.32
C THR A 517 12.57 -17.71 25.67
N CYS A 518 13.40 -16.67 25.63
CA CYS A 518 13.79 -15.88 26.78
C CYS A 518 12.89 -14.64 26.95
N CYS A 519 12.93 -14.03 28.14
CA CYS A 519 12.27 -12.75 28.43
C CYS A 519 10.75 -12.70 28.22
N VAL A 520 10.06 -13.85 28.17
CA VAL A 520 8.60 -13.92 27.98
C VAL A 520 7.85 -13.08 29.03
N GLU A 521 8.29 -13.14 30.27
CA GLU A 521 7.69 -12.39 31.38
C GLU A 521 7.89 -10.87 31.23
N GLU A 522 9.11 -10.44 30.88
CA GLU A 522 9.42 -9.02 30.64
C GLU A 522 8.58 -8.45 29.51
N MET A 523 8.52 -9.16 28.39
CA MET A 523 7.76 -8.76 27.20
C MET A 523 6.25 -8.75 27.48
N THR A 524 5.76 -9.70 28.28
CA THR A 524 4.38 -9.72 28.78
C THR A 524 4.07 -8.47 29.61
N ARG A 525 4.97 -8.09 30.53
CA ARG A 525 4.83 -6.86 31.32
C ARG A 525 4.83 -5.62 30.43
N LEU A 526 5.72 -5.55 29.44
CA LEU A 526 5.76 -4.44 28.48
C LEU A 526 4.44 -4.33 27.68
N ALA A 527 3.92 -5.45 27.17
CA ALA A 527 2.64 -5.49 26.48
C ALA A 527 1.49 -4.98 27.37
N LEU A 528 1.40 -5.45 28.62
CA LEU A 528 0.38 -5.06 29.58
C LEU A 528 0.43 -3.57 29.99
N ARG A 529 1.62 -2.94 29.94
CA ARG A 529 1.77 -1.49 30.19
C ARG A 529 1.16 -0.64 29.09
N GLU A 530 1.14 -1.15 27.87
CA GLU A 530 0.71 -0.39 26.70
C GLU A 530 -0.79 -0.56 26.38
N VAL A 531 -1.46 -1.54 26.99
CA VAL A 531 -2.89 -1.79 26.75
C VAL A 531 -3.76 -0.55 27.00
N SER A 532 -4.64 -0.25 26.05
CA SER A 532 -5.57 0.89 26.12
C SER A 532 -6.89 0.58 26.83
N ASP A 533 -7.36 -0.68 26.80
CA ASP A 533 -8.64 -1.09 27.38
C ASP A 533 -8.50 -2.39 28.20
N LEU A 534 -9.01 -2.36 29.43
CA LEU A 534 -9.00 -3.51 30.35
C LEU A 534 -9.88 -4.66 29.85
N SER A 535 -10.91 -4.37 29.04
CA SER A 535 -11.77 -5.39 28.45
C SER A 535 -11.00 -6.34 27.52
N LEU A 536 -9.89 -5.86 26.95
CA LEU A 536 -9.02 -6.57 26.03
C LEU A 536 -7.95 -7.44 26.72
N VAL A 537 -7.86 -7.35 28.05
CA VAL A 537 -6.89 -8.12 28.84
C VAL A 537 -7.55 -9.40 29.36
N PRO A 538 -6.90 -10.56 29.24
CA PRO A 538 -7.39 -11.81 29.83
C PRO A 538 -7.65 -11.64 31.34
N PRO A 539 -8.69 -12.28 31.90
CA PRO A 539 -9.08 -12.12 33.31
C PRO A 539 -7.92 -12.26 34.30
N GLU A 540 -7.05 -13.23 34.04
CA GLU A 540 -5.87 -13.56 34.84
C GLU A 540 -4.91 -12.37 34.99
N TYR A 541 -4.69 -11.59 33.93
CA TYR A 541 -3.75 -10.45 33.94
C TYR A 541 -4.40 -9.12 34.33
N ARG A 542 -5.73 -9.06 34.51
CA ARG A 542 -6.43 -7.80 34.81
C ARG A 542 -5.99 -7.17 36.14
N HIS A 543 -5.60 -7.98 37.11
CA HIS A 543 -5.16 -7.48 38.42
C HIS A 543 -3.87 -6.66 38.29
N LEU A 544 -2.88 -7.13 37.51
CA LEU A 544 -1.62 -6.42 37.26
C LEU A 544 -1.85 -5.02 36.64
N VAL A 545 -2.79 -4.93 35.70
CA VAL A 545 -3.13 -3.65 35.05
C VAL A 545 -3.85 -2.71 36.02
N LYS A 546 -4.72 -3.23 36.90
CA LYS A 546 -5.40 -2.43 37.94
C LYS A 546 -4.42 -1.91 39.00
N GLU A 547 -3.47 -2.73 39.43
CA GLU A 547 -2.43 -2.33 40.38
C GLU A 547 -1.54 -1.23 39.82
N ARG A 548 -1.17 -1.32 38.55
CA ARG A 548 -0.46 -0.25 37.84
C ARG A 548 -1.25 1.06 37.89
N LYS A 549 -2.54 1.05 37.52
CA LYS A 549 -3.37 2.26 37.56
C LYS A 549 -3.41 2.90 38.95
N LYS A 550 -3.43 2.08 40.01
CA LYS A 550 -3.34 2.57 41.40
C LYS A 550 -1.99 3.21 41.68
N LYS A 551 -0.88 2.58 41.31
CA LYS A 551 0.49 3.11 41.50
C LYS A 551 0.72 4.41 40.71
N GLU A 552 0.30 4.47 39.44
CA GLU A 552 0.39 5.68 38.61
C GLU A 552 -0.46 6.82 39.19
N ALA A 553 -1.68 6.54 39.65
CA ALA A 553 -2.51 7.54 40.32
C ALA A 553 -1.88 8.05 41.63
N GLN A 554 -1.22 7.17 42.39
CA GLN A 554 -0.54 7.53 43.63
C GLN A 554 0.71 8.39 43.37
N VAL A 555 1.49 8.09 42.33
CA VAL A 555 2.65 8.91 41.91
C VAL A 555 2.22 10.30 41.43
N VAL A 556 1.08 10.43 40.75
CA VAL A 556 0.53 11.74 40.35
C VAL A 556 0.06 12.55 41.57
N LEU A 557 -0.46 11.89 42.61
CA LEU A 557 -0.87 12.53 43.87
C LEU A 557 0.33 12.91 44.75
N GLU A 558 1.45 12.18 44.66
CA GLU A 558 2.67 12.42 45.42
C GLU A 558 3.68 13.32 44.67
N ALA A 559 3.40 13.71 43.43
CA ALA A 559 4.24 14.65 42.68
C ALA A 559 4.24 16.02 43.38
N PRO A 560 5.39 16.50 43.88
CA PRO A 560 5.46 17.81 44.52
C PRO A 560 5.11 18.87 43.49
N ALA A 561 4.23 19.81 43.85
CA ALA A 561 3.98 21.04 43.11
C ALA A 561 5.29 21.82 42.95
N ARG A 562 6.08 21.52 41.91
CA ARG A 562 7.30 22.24 41.56
C ARG A 562 7.13 22.88 40.18
N SER A 563 7.37 24.19 40.23
CA SER A 563 7.53 25.18 39.15
C SER A 563 6.29 25.58 38.33
N VAL A 564 5.38 26.31 38.98
CA VAL A 564 4.92 27.60 38.43
C VAL A 564 5.70 28.69 39.17
N ARG A 565 6.93 28.98 38.74
CA ARG A 565 7.66 30.23 39.04
C ARG A 565 8.95 30.29 38.18
N LYS A 566 9.01 31.34 37.34
CA LYS A 566 10.08 31.74 36.39
C LYS A 566 10.15 30.85 35.13
N LEU A 567 10.03 31.33 33.90
CA LEU A 567 10.26 32.65 33.28
C LEU A 567 9.04 33.16 32.50
#